data_AF-A0A1Y2VSV7-F1
#
_entry.id   AF-A0A1Y2VSV7-F1
#
_cell.length_a   1.000
_cell.length_b   1.000
_cell.length_c   1.000
_cell.angle_alpha   90.00
_cell.angle_beta   90.00
_cell.angle_gamma   90.00
#
_symmetry.space_group_name_H-M   'P 1'
#
loop_
_entity.id
_entity.type
_entity.pdbx_description
1 polymer ?
#
loop_
_entity_poly.entity_id
_entity_poly.type
_entity_poly.pdbx_seq_one_letter_code
_entity_poly.pdbx_strand_id
1 'polypeptide(L)'
;MPIICFYERQPMDFTALVKDLPQQYRDTLDENKMGVLANQNSACLQGYERFGLEVRHNMLIKYARPQDNAFQQVSYQLKELAEKADQTLKHKSI
;
A
#
# COMPACT_ATOMS: atom_id res chain seq x y z
N MET A 1 -10.01 -16.27 2.84
CA MET A 1 -9.63 -15.21 3.78
C MET A 1 -9.60 -13.91 3.01
N PRO A 2 -10.29 -12.85 3.46
CA PRO A 2 -10.24 -11.56 2.79
C PRO A 2 -8.79 -11.03 2.82
N ILE A 3 -8.29 -10.58 1.67
CA ILE A 3 -6.99 -9.92 1.53
C ILE A 3 -7.26 -8.54 0.95
N ILE A 4 -6.61 -7.54 1.54
CA ILE A 4 -6.67 -6.14 1.09
C ILE A 4 -5.23 -5.71 0.80
N CYS A 5 -5.00 -5.12 -0.37
CA CYS A 5 -3.69 -4.64 -0.78
C CYS A 5 -3.62 -3.12 -0.66
N PHE A 6 -2.57 -2.61 -0.01
CA PHE A 6 -2.25 -1.19 0.04
C PHE A 6 -1.02 -0.91 -0.82
N TYR A 7 -1.05 0.18 -1.59
CA TYR A 7 0.07 0.58 -2.43
C TYR A 7 0.33 2.09 -2.34
N GLU A 8 1.57 2.50 -2.60
CA GLU A 8 1.97 3.90 -2.57
C GLU A 8 1.53 4.64 -3.84
N ARG A 9 1.22 5.92 -3.71
CA ARG A 9 0.92 6.79 -4.85
C ARG A 9 1.81 8.01 -4.96
N GLN A 10 2.51 8.37 -3.87
CA GLN A 10 3.37 9.55 -3.89
C GLN A 10 4.72 9.19 -4.48
N PRO A 11 5.14 9.84 -5.59
CA PRO A 11 6.46 9.62 -6.15
C PRO A 11 7.58 10.07 -5.20
N MET A 12 8.72 9.40 -5.29
CA MET A 12 9.97 9.73 -4.61
C MET A 12 11.05 10.07 -5.64
N ASP A 13 11.95 10.98 -5.27
CA ASP A 13 13.17 11.27 -6.02
C ASP A 13 14.18 10.13 -5.85
N PHE A 14 14.53 9.48 -6.96
CA PHE A 14 15.52 8.40 -7.00
C PHE A 14 16.89 8.86 -7.53
N THR A 15 17.14 10.15 -7.73
CA THR A 15 18.38 10.68 -8.31
C THR A 15 19.63 10.14 -7.63
N ALA A 16 19.62 10.05 -6.29
CA ALA A 16 20.76 9.56 -5.51
C ALA A 16 20.98 8.03 -5.64
N LEU A 17 19.95 7.27 -6.00
CA LEU A 17 19.95 5.81 -6.05
C LEU A 17 19.91 5.26 -7.48
N VAL A 18 19.67 6.11 -8.48
CA VAL A 18 19.35 5.69 -9.86
C VAL A 18 20.39 4.76 -10.46
N LYS A 19 21.67 4.93 -10.09
CA LYS A 19 22.79 4.11 -10.58
C LYS A 19 22.76 2.68 -10.04
N ASP A 20 22.23 2.50 -8.84
CA ASP A 20 22.17 1.21 -8.13
C ASP A 20 20.88 0.45 -8.43
N LEU A 21 19.91 1.10 -9.08
CA LEU A 21 18.63 0.47 -9.42
C LEU A 21 18.78 -0.48 -10.63
N PRO A 22 18.04 -1.60 -10.66
CA PRO A 22 17.91 -2.42 -11.85
C PRO A 22 17.42 -1.60 -13.05
N GLN A 23 17.95 -1.84 -14.25
CA GLN A 23 17.60 -1.07 -15.45
C GLN A 23 16.09 -1.06 -15.70
N GLN A 24 15.44 -2.21 -15.58
CA GLN A 24 13.99 -2.36 -15.70
C GLN A 24 13.18 -1.40 -14.82
N TYR A 25 13.70 -1.02 -13.65
CA TYR A 25 13.05 -0.08 -12.76
C TYR A 25 13.37 1.37 -13.16
N ARG A 26 14.62 1.65 -13.56
CA ARG A 26 15.01 2.98 -14.07
C ARG A 26 14.16 3.42 -15.25
N ASP A 27 13.77 2.47 -16.10
CA ASP A 27 12.94 2.71 -17.28
C ASP A 27 11.49 3.12 -16.92
N THR A 28 11.08 2.93 -15.66
CA THR A 28 9.76 3.35 -15.14
C THR A 28 9.77 4.73 -14.48
N LEU A 29 10.95 5.33 -14.29
CA LEU A 29 11.09 6.67 -13.72
C LEU A 29 10.82 7.73 -14.79
N ASP A 30 10.32 8.89 -14.35
CA ASP A 30 10.14 10.03 -15.25
C ASP A 30 11.47 10.72 -15.62
N GLU A 31 11.38 11.78 -16.43
CA GLU A 31 12.54 12.58 -16.85
C GLU A 31 13.34 13.16 -15.67
N ASN A 32 12.67 13.42 -14.55
CA ASN A 32 13.22 13.96 -13.31
C ASN A 32 13.67 12.88 -12.32
N LYS A 33 13.71 11.60 -12.74
CA LYS A 33 14.03 10.44 -11.89
C LYS A 33 13.06 10.27 -10.72
N MET A 34 11.84 10.76 -10.86
CA MET A 34 10.75 10.54 -9.92
C MET A 34 10.02 9.25 -10.28
N GLY A 35 9.55 8.52 -9.27
CA GLY A 35 8.72 7.34 -9.49
C GLY A 35 8.18 6.76 -8.19
N VAL A 36 7.47 5.64 -8.28
CA VAL A 36 6.98 4.88 -7.14
C VAL A 36 7.67 3.52 -7.08
N LEU A 37 8.09 3.09 -5.89
CA LEU A 37 8.88 1.87 -5.73
C LEU A 37 8.08 0.60 -6.02
N ALA A 38 6.86 0.55 -5.51
CA ALA A 38 5.94 -0.56 -5.70
C ALA A 38 4.59 -0.02 -6.19
N ASN A 39 4.42 -0.01 -7.52
CA ASN A 39 3.15 0.37 -8.13
C ASN A 39 2.04 -0.65 -7.81
N GLN A 40 0.79 -0.30 -8.12
CA GLN A 40 -0.37 -1.14 -7.84
C GLN A 40 -0.22 -2.57 -8.35
N ASN A 41 0.34 -2.76 -9.56
CA ASN A 41 0.41 -4.07 -10.19
C ASN A 41 1.48 -4.97 -9.55
N SER A 42 2.57 -4.39 -9.05
CA SER A 42 3.58 -5.14 -8.29
C SER A 42 3.17 -5.37 -6.83
N ALA A 43 2.43 -4.43 -6.23
CA ALA A 43 2.07 -4.47 -4.82
C ALA A 43 0.80 -5.29 -4.52
N CYS A 44 -0.08 -5.49 -5.50
CA CYS A 44 -1.40 -6.06 -5.27
C CYS A 44 -1.63 -7.40 -5.96
N LEU A 45 -2.22 -8.35 -5.24
CA LEU A 45 -2.72 -9.59 -5.83
C LEU A 45 -3.89 -9.34 -6.79
N GLN A 46 -4.07 -10.21 -7.77
CA GLN A 46 -5.20 -10.16 -8.70
C GLN A 46 -6.49 -10.63 -8.01
N GLY A 47 -7.61 -9.97 -8.30
CA GLY A 47 -8.93 -10.31 -7.76
C GLY A 47 -9.20 -9.84 -6.32
N TYR A 48 -8.25 -9.14 -5.69
CA TYR A 48 -8.40 -8.59 -4.35
C TYR A 48 -8.57 -7.07 -4.37
N GLU A 49 -9.14 -6.54 -3.30
CA GLU A 49 -9.37 -5.11 -3.12
C GLU A 49 -8.04 -4.35 -3.00
N ARG A 50 -7.99 -3.16 -3.60
CA ARG A 50 -6.75 -2.37 -3.74
C ARG A 50 -6.99 -0.94 -3.30
N PHE A 51 -6.22 -0.48 -2.33
CA PHE A 51 -6.26 0.87 -1.83
C PHE A 51 -4.93 1.57 -2.09
N GLY A 52 -4.97 2.65 -2.86
CA GLY A 52 -3.81 3.51 -3.02
C GLY A 52 -3.77 4.55 -1.90
N LEU A 53 -2.62 4.65 -1.25
CA LEU A 53 -2.37 5.61 -0.18
C LEU A 53 -1.48 6.75 -0.72
N GLU A 54 -1.87 8.00 -0.47
CA GLU A 54 -1.15 9.21 -0.89
C GLU A 54 0.10 9.46 0.00
N VAL A 55 0.98 8.47 0.02
CA VAL A 55 2.22 8.44 0.79
C VAL A 55 3.32 7.77 -0.02
N ARG A 56 4.57 7.95 0.39
CA ARG A 56 5.75 7.23 -0.15
C ARG A 56 5.82 5.81 0.42
N HIS A 57 6.53 4.90 -0.26
CA HIS A 57 6.66 3.49 0.11
C HIS A 57 6.90 3.24 1.61
N ASN A 58 7.92 3.91 2.15
CA ASN A 58 8.35 3.74 3.54
C ASN A 58 7.33 4.27 4.57
N MET A 59 6.35 5.05 4.13
CA MET A 59 5.29 5.63 4.95
C MET A 59 4.01 4.77 4.96
N LEU A 60 3.92 3.72 4.12
CA LEU A 60 2.79 2.77 4.16
C LEU A 60 2.64 2.05 5.51
N ILE A 61 3.73 1.98 6.28
CA ILE A 61 3.75 1.36 7.63
C ILE A 61 4.16 2.35 8.73
N LYS A 62 4.41 3.62 8.38
CA LYS A 62 4.85 4.66 9.30
C LYS A 62 3.87 5.81 9.26
N TYR A 63 3.01 5.86 10.25
CA TYR A 63 2.06 6.95 10.43
C TYR A 63 2.61 7.91 11.47
N ALA A 64 2.57 9.19 11.17
CA ALA A 64 3.03 10.21 12.11
C ALA A 64 1.98 10.44 13.19
N ARG A 65 0.69 10.44 12.81
CA ARG A 65 -0.43 10.74 13.71
C ARG A 65 -1.71 9.99 13.31
N PRO A 66 -2.67 9.81 14.25
CA PRO A 66 -3.96 9.19 13.94
C PRO A 66 -4.84 9.98 12.95
N GLN A 67 -4.53 11.26 12.73
CA GLN A 67 -5.25 12.12 11.77
C GLN A 67 -4.75 11.95 10.33
N ASP A 68 -3.66 11.22 10.12
CA ASP A 68 -3.15 10.95 8.78
C ASP A 68 -4.19 10.13 8.01
N ASN A 69 -4.57 10.59 6.82
CA ASN A 69 -5.60 9.94 6.00
C ASN A 69 -5.26 8.46 5.75
N ALA A 70 -4.00 8.17 5.43
CA ALA A 70 -3.52 6.81 5.23
C ALA A 70 -3.70 5.94 6.49
N PHE A 71 -3.46 6.50 7.69
CA PHE A 71 -3.67 5.78 8.95
C PHE A 71 -5.15 5.45 9.15
N GLN A 72 -6.03 6.42 8.91
CA GLN A 72 -7.47 6.25 9.06
C GLN A 72 -8.02 5.20 8.09
N GLN A 73 -7.60 5.25 6.83
CA GLN A 73 -8.00 4.28 5.81
C GLN A 73 -7.56 2.86 6.17
N VAL A 74 -6.30 2.66 6.55
CA VAL A 74 -5.79 1.34 6.94
C VAL A 74 -6.48 0.84 8.22
N SER A 75 -6.62 1.69 9.22
CA SER A 75 -7.28 1.34 10.48
C SER A 75 -8.75 0.94 10.28
N TYR A 76 -9.46 1.65 9.40
CA TYR A 76 -10.84 1.32 9.05
C TYR A 76 -10.94 -0.06 8.40
N GLN A 77 -10.07 -0.36 7.44
CA GLN A 77 -10.07 -1.67 6.76
C GLN A 77 -9.70 -2.81 7.72
N LEU A 78 -8.75 -2.60 8.64
CA LEU A 78 -8.43 -3.58 9.66
C LEU A 78 -9.60 -3.85 10.60
N LYS A 79 -10.34 -2.81 10.99
CA LYS A 79 -11.55 -2.95 11.81
C LYS A 79 -12.61 -3.78 11.09
N GLU A 80 -12.91 -3.45 9.82
CA GLU A 80 -13.87 -4.19 9.00
C GLU A 80 -13.51 -5.68 8.87
N LEU A 81 -12.21 -5.98 8.67
CA LEU A 81 -11.72 -7.36 8.61
C LEU A 81 -11.94 -8.11 9.92
N ALA A 82 -11.64 -7.47 11.06
CA ALA A 82 -11.82 -8.06 12.38
C ALA A 82 -13.31 -8.32 12.68
N GLU A 83 -14.19 -7.36 12.41
CA GLU A 83 -15.63 -7.50 12.63
C GLU A 83 -16.24 -8.63 11.79
N LYS A 84 -15.83 -8.76 10.52
CA LYS A 84 -16.26 -9.87 9.65
C LYS A 84 -15.74 -11.22 10.13
N ALA A 85 -14.50 -11.28 10.65
CA ALA A 85 -13.94 -12.49 11.23
C ALA A 85 -14.73 -12.93 12.47
N ASP A 86 -15.03 -12.00 13.38
CA ASP A 86 -15.82 -12.26 14.58
C ASP A 86 -17.23 -12.78 14.25
N GLN A 87 -17.91 -12.17 13.28
CA GLN A 87 -19.22 -12.63 12.81
C GLN A 87 -19.15 -14.07 12.26
N THR A 88 -18.12 -14.36 11.47
CA THR A 88 -17.90 -15.69 10.90
C THR A 88 -17.67 -16.74 11.98
N LEU A 89 -16.89 -16.42 13.02
CA LEU A 89 -16.62 -17.32 14.13
C LEU A 89 -17.87 -17.58 15.00
N LYS A 90 -18.68 -16.54 15.23
CA LYS A 90 -19.96 -16.67 15.97
C LYS A 90 -20.96 -17.54 15.22
N HIS A 91 -21.08 -17.39 13.90
CA HIS A 91 -21.98 -18.20 13.08
C HIS A 91 -21.57 -19.67 12.99
N LYS A 92 -20.27 -19.99 13.11
CA LYS A 92 -19.78 -21.38 13.08
C LYS A 92 -19.90 -22.13 14.40
N SER A 93 -20.16 -21.42 15.50
CA SER A 93 -20.25 -21.98 16.85
C SER A 93 -21.69 -22.38 17.24
N ILE A 94 -22.61 -22.46 16.26
CA ILE A 94 -24.01 -22.85 16.41
C ILE A 94 -24.24 -24.14 15.63
#